data_AF-A0A397D5H8-F1
#
_entry.id   AF-A0A397D5H8-F1
#
_cell.length_a   1.000
_cell.length_b   1.000
_cell.length_c   1.000
_cell.angle_alpha   90.00
_cell.angle_beta   90.00
_cell.angle_gamma   90.00
#
_symmetry.space_group_name_H-M   'P 1'
#
loop_
_entity.id
_entity.type
_entity.pdbx_description
1 polymer ?
#
loop_
_entity_poly.entity_id
_entity_poly.type
_entity_poly.pdbx_seq_one_letter_code
_entity_poly.pdbx_strand_id
1 'polypeptide(L)'
;MKSIAYFAAALLLLGSAVPASADEVDDLDEVNEVNDLDDLDDFNEVNDLDDFNDLDEVNAWRFYSAQDYPLSESNSNLFANVKRDSSNDWWLYNINTRQLHSRSNVSNCLDAYLKDGNYWVHTSLCDGAKSNQKWHVDFADHRIKHATHPNVCLDADPTDSQHKVQVWECHPHDVNKNQYWSVNEETVHFKRNNLYLTNTAHGYTGDISFEWLLREDEGHQERDQEWDYNRDFHQVRSDDDDYCLDAYQPW
;
A
#
# COMPACT_ATOMS: atom_id res chain seq x y z
N MET A 1 -11.30 -17.82 -1.64
CA MET A 1 -12.24 -18.03 -0.51
C MET A 1 -11.40 -18.40 0.72
N LYS A 2 -11.50 -17.59 1.78
CA LYS A 2 -10.84 -17.67 3.12
C LYS A 2 -9.37 -17.20 3.09
N SER A 3 -8.97 -16.04 3.64
CA SER A 3 -9.24 -15.35 4.93
C SER A 3 -8.80 -16.17 6.13
N ILE A 4 -7.66 -15.81 6.74
CA ILE A 4 -7.21 -16.33 8.03
C ILE A 4 -6.94 -15.11 8.93
N ALA A 5 -7.76 -14.99 9.96
CA ALA A 5 -7.60 -14.04 11.06
C ALA A 5 -6.86 -14.74 12.21
N TYR A 6 -5.93 -14.04 12.85
CA TYR A 6 -5.22 -14.49 14.05
C TYR A 6 -6.08 -14.23 15.30
N PHE A 7 -6.28 -15.26 16.13
CA PHE A 7 -6.86 -15.16 17.47
C PHE A 7 -5.74 -15.36 18.51
N ALA A 8 -5.54 -14.36 19.37
CA ALA A 8 -4.69 -14.45 20.55
C ALA A 8 -5.40 -15.23 21.67
N ALA A 9 -4.68 -16.17 22.30
CA ALA A 9 -5.16 -16.93 23.45
C ALA A 9 -4.60 -16.34 24.75
N ALA A 10 -5.50 -15.88 25.63
CA ALA A 10 -5.17 -15.45 26.99
C ALA A 10 -5.11 -16.67 27.94
N LEU A 11 -4.02 -16.79 28.69
CA LEU A 11 -3.80 -17.85 29.67
C LEU A 11 -4.17 -17.35 31.08
N LEU A 12 -5.18 -17.95 31.69
CA LEU A 12 -5.58 -17.76 33.10
C LEU A 12 -4.92 -18.82 33.97
N LEU A 13 -4.23 -18.42 35.05
CA LEU A 13 -4.01 -19.25 36.24
C LEU A 13 -4.15 -18.38 37.51
N LEU A 14 -5.07 -18.79 38.37
CA LEU A 14 -5.34 -18.24 39.71
C LEU A 14 -4.82 -19.18 40.80
N GLY A 15 -4.35 -18.58 41.90
CA GLY A 15 -4.30 -19.14 43.26
C GLY A 15 -2.91 -19.62 43.71
N SER A 16 -2.47 -19.50 44.96
CA SER A 16 -2.97 -18.83 46.18
C SER A 16 -1.98 -19.09 47.32
N ALA A 17 -1.98 -18.18 48.32
CA ALA A 17 -1.64 -18.36 49.73
C ALA A 17 -0.17 -18.24 50.23
N VAL A 18 -0.04 -17.34 51.22
CA VAL A 18 1.08 -17.03 52.12
C VAL A 18 0.97 -17.91 53.39
N PRO A 19 2.07 -18.15 54.13
CA PRO A 19 2.09 -17.65 55.51
C PRO A 19 3.44 -17.03 55.96
N ALA A 20 3.37 -16.38 57.13
CA ALA A 20 4.22 -15.33 57.68
C ALA A 20 5.46 -15.78 58.49
N SER A 21 6.39 -14.84 58.74
CA SER A 21 6.97 -14.55 60.06
C SER A 21 7.71 -13.22 60.04
N ALA A 22 7.55 -12.45 61.13
CA ALA A 22 8.11 -11.13 61.40
C ALA A 22 9.61 -11.16 61.72
N ASP A 23 10.29 -10.03 61.50
CA ASP A 23 11.10 -9.37 62.53
C ASP A 23 11.41 -7.91 62.13
N GLU A 24 11.66 -7.13 63.17
CA GLU A 24 11.45 -5.70 63.41
C GLU A 24 12.74 -4.88 63.15
N VAL A 25 12.65 -3.72 62.47
CA VAL A 25 13.51 -2.56 62.77
C VAL A 25 12.88 -1.25 62.28
N ASP A 26 12.64 -0.38 63.25
CA ASP A 26 12.27 1.02 63.17
C ASP A 26 13.53 1.85 62.85
N ASP A 27 13.45 2.79 61.91
CA ASP A 27 14.27 4.01 61.92
C ASP A 27 13.60 5.06 61.02
N LEU A 28 12.95 6.01 61.69
CA LEU A 28 12.47 7.27 61.15
C LEU A 28 13.65 8.24 61.05
N ASP A 29 13.85 8.87 59.89
CA ASP A 29 14.04 10.34 59.74
C ASP A 29 14.55 10.70 58.34
N GLU A 30 13.66 11.19 57.48
CA GLU A 30 13.81 12.50 56.83
C GLU A 30 12.49 12.88 56.13
N VAL A 31 11.75 13.80 56.76
CA VAL A 31 10.66 14.55 56.13
C VAL A 31 11.19 15.94 55.87
N ASN A 32 11.36 16.30 54.58
CA ASN A 32 10.99 17.59 53.98
C ASN A 32 11.71 17.79 52.64
N GLU A 33 11.00 17.60 51.54
CA GLU A 33 10.70 18.72 50.63
C GLU A 33 9.40 18.40 49.89
N VAL A 34 8.37 19.13 50.29
CA VAL A 34 7.08 19.18 49.61
C VAL A 34 7.15 20.38 48.66
N ASN A 35 6.48 20.25 47.51
CA ASN A 35 6.12 21.28 46.54
C ASN A 35 7.03 21.34 45.31
N ASP A 36 6.70 20.52 44.31
CA ASP A 36 6.70 20.87 42.87
C ASP A 36 5.69 19.97 42.16
N LEU A 37 4.44 19.99 42.62
CA LEU A 37 3.30 19.27 42.04
C LEU A 37 2.33 20.19 41.27
N ASP A 38 2.82 21.30 40.73
CA ASP A 38 1.96 22.29 40.02
C ASP A 38 2.31 22.48 38.53
N ASP A 39 3.06 21.58 37.89
CA ASP A 39 3.41 21.66 36.45
C ASP A 39 3.06 20.40 35.63
N LEU A 40 2.14 19.54 36.10
CA LEU A 40 1.67 18.36 35.34
C LEU A 40 0.22 18.47 34.84
N ASP A 41 -0.32 19.69 34.75
CA ASP A 41 -1.61 19.98 34.11
C ASP A 41 -1.53 19.96 32.55
N ASP A 42 -0.41 19.55 31.97
CA ASP A 42 -0.22 19.41 30.51
C ASP A 42 -0.46 17.98 29.98
N PHE A 43 -0.84 17.03 30.84
CA PHE A 43 -1.22 15.67 30.38
C PHE A 43 -2.68 15.56 29.91
N ASN A 44 -3.35 16.68 29.65
CA ASN A 44 -4.64 16.70 28.97
C ASN A 44 -4.54 16.74 27.44
N GLU A 45 -3.34 16.56 26.86
CA GLU A 45 -3.11 16.48 25.41
C GLU A 45 -2.90 15.05 24.88
N VAL A 46 -3.33 14.01 25.61
CA VAL A 46 -3.26 12.60 25.17
C VAL A 46 -4.61 12.00 24.76
N ASN A 47 -5.53 12.83 24.28
CA ASN A 47 -6.74 12.37 23.58
C ASN A 47 -6.61 12.36 22.04
N ASP A 48 -5.42 12.60 21.48
CA ASP A 48 -5.16 12.56 20.02
C ASP A 48 -4.32 11.34 19.60
N LEU A 49 -4.34 10.24 20.37
CA LEU A 49 -3.64 9.00 20.01
C LEU A 49 -4.49 7.99 19.22
N ASP A 50 -5.72 8.35 18.83
CA ASP A 50 -6.54 7.55 17.91
C ASP A 50 -6.32 7.90 16.42
N ASP A 51 -5.49 8.90 16.09
CA ASP A 51 -5.27 9.37 14.70
C ASP A 51 -3.96 8.84 14.06
N PHE A 52 -3.18 8.02 14.77
CA PHE A 52 -1.92 7.46 14.26
C PHE A 52 -2.05 6.06 13.64
N ASN A 53 -3.26 5.49 13.55
CA ASN A 53 -3.50 4.21 12.87
C ASN A 53 -3.90 4.35 11.38
N ASP A 54 -3.98 5.56 10.81
CA ASP A 54 -4.45 5.76 9.42
C ASP A 54 -3.33 6.13 8.43
N LEU A 55 -2.07 6.25 8.88
CA LEU A 55 -0.92 6.48 7.99
C LEU A 55 -0.30 5.19 7.44
N ASP A 56 -0.42 4.06 8.17
CA ASP A 56 0.08 2.75 7.71
C ASP A 56 -0.78 2.15 6.59
N GLU A 57 -1.97 2.71 6.35
CA GLU A 57 -2.94 2.21 5.37
C GLU A 57 -3.10 3.10 4.13
N VAL A 58 -2.34 4.20 4.06
CA VAL A 58 -2.35 5.13 2.93
C VAL A 58 -1.04 5.03 2.18
N ASN A 59 -1.09 4.41 1.01
CA ASN A 59 0.07 4.30 0.13
C ASN A 59 -0.05 5.26 -1.06
N ALA A 60 1.07 5.90 -1.39
CA ALA A 60 1.18 6.79 -2.54
C ALA A 60 1.66 6.02 -3.77
N TRP A 61 0.83 5.93 -4.79
CA TRP A 61 1.13 5.20 -6.01
C TRP A 61 1.01 6.09 -7.24
N ARG A 62 1.83 5.81 -8.25
CA ARG A 62 1.51 6.14 -9.64
C ARG A 62 0.94 4.90 -10.29
N PHE A 63 -0.29 5.01 -10.80
CA PHE A 63 -0.90 3.93 -11.56
C PHE A 63 -0.55 4.09 -13.03
N TYR A 64 -0.18 3.01 -13.71
CA TYR A 64 0.19 3.03 -15.11
C TYR A 64 -0.69 2.14 -15.96
N SER A 65 -1.12 2.67 -17.10
CA SER A 65 -1.84 1.90 -18.10
C SER A 65 -0.96 0.83 -18.76
N ALA A 66 -1.59 -0.08 -19.51
CA ALA A 66 -0.88 -1.05 -20.36
C ALA A 66 0.02 -0.39 -21.43
N GLN A 67 -0.15 0.90 -21.72
CA GLN A 67 0.71 1.65 -22.66
C GLN A 67 1.80 2.47 -21.96
N ASP A 68 1.95 2.31 -20.65
CA ASP A 68 2.95 3.03 -19.86
C ASP A 68 2.70 4.53 -19.71
N TYR A 69 1.41 4.89 -19.65
CA TYR A 69 0.97 6.22 -19.29
C TYR A 69 0.42 6.26 -17.86
N PRO A 70 0.87 7.20 -17.02
CA PRO A 70 0.30 7.34 -15.69
C PRO A 70 -1.15 7.84 -15.72
N LEU A 71 -1.95 7.36 -14.75
CA LEU A 71 -3.21 7.96 -14.38
C LEU A 71 -2.93 9.32 -13.75
N SER A 72 -3.33 10.38 -14.44
CA SER A 72 -3.12 11.76 -14.01
C SER A 72 -4.43 12.53 -13.95
N GLU A 73 -4.50 13.54 -13.09
CA GLU A 73 -5.65 14.45 -13.03
C GLU A 73 -5.31 15.87 -13.50
N SER A 74 -6.30 16.57 -14.05
CA SER A 74 -6.21 18.01 -14.28
C SER A 74 -7.59 18.62 -14.45
N ASN A 75 -7.88 19.72 -13.75
CA ASN A 75 -9.15 20.44 -13.83
C ASN A 75 -10.36 19.50 -13.69
N SER A 76 -10.31 18.63 -12.68
CA SER A 76 -11.27 17.56 -12.41
C SER A 76 -11.37 16.43 -13.44
N ASN A 77 -10.67 16.50 -14.59
CA ASN A 77 -10.64 15.42 -15.56
C ASN A 77 -9.49 14.45 -15.24
N LEU A 78 -9.56 13.24 -15.80
CA LEU A 78 -8.54 12.22 -15.69
C LEU A 78 -7.96 11.87 -17.05
N PHE A 79 -6.68 11.53 -17.07
CA PHE A 79 -5.94 11.25 -18.29
C PHE A 79 -4.98 10.08 -18.11
N ALA A 80 -4.75 9.35 -19.20
CA ALA A 80 -3.75 8.30 -19.32
C ALA A 80 -2.78 8.70 -20.44
N ASN A 81 -1.96 9.72 -20.18
CA ASN A 81 -1.07 10.30 -21.17
C ASN A 81 0.34 10.49 -20.64
N VAL A 82 1.13 11.36 -21.27
CA VAL A 82 2.54 11.58 -20.92
C VAL A 82 2.74 11.86 -19.43
N LYS A 83 3.70 11.14 -18.85
CA LYS A 83 4.20 11.38 -17.50
C LYS A 83 4.73 12.81 -17.39
N ARG A 84 4.25 13.56 -16.39
CA ARG A 84 4.65 14.96 -16.18
C ARG A 84 5.58 15.12 -14.98
N ASP A 85 5.82 14.03 -14.23
CA ASP A 85 6.55 14.03 -12.96
C ASP A 85 6.02 15.10 -12.01
N SER A 86 4.70 15.21 -11.97
CA SER A 86 3.97 16.18 -11.14
C SER A 86 3.13 15.46 -10.08
N SER A 87 2.73 16.17 -9.03
CA SER A 87 1.84 15.61 -7.99
C SER A 87 0.50 15.13 -8.55
N ASN A 88 0.09 15.56 -9.74
CA ASN A 88 -1.14 15.12 -10.40
C ASN A 88 -1.07 13.66 -10.90
N ASP A 89 0.14 13.10 -11.03
CA ASP A 89 0.35 11.71 -11.47
C ASP A 89 0.33 10.72 -10.29
N TRP A 90 0.23 11.24 -9.05
CA TRP A 90 0.29 10.47 -7.81
C TRP A 90 -1.07 10.42 -7.11
N TRP A 91 -1.36 9.26 -6.53
CA TRP A 91 -2.63 8.97 -5.86
C TRP A 91 -2.37 8.38 -4.49
N LEU A 92 -3.10 8.86 -3.49
CA LEU A 92 -3.10 8.28 -2.15
C LEU A 92 -4.28 7.33 -2.04
N TYR A 93 -4.01 6.03 -1.96
CA TYR A 93 -5.06 5.02 -1.79
C TYR A 93 -5.16 4.62 -0.32
N ASN A 94 -6.33 4.86 0.28
CA ASN A 94 -6.67 4.34 1.61
C ASN A 94 -7.51 3.06 1.44
N ILE A 95 -7.00 1.92 1.89
CA ILE A 95 -7.67 0.63 1.69
C ILE A 95 -8.93 0.46 2.55
N ASN A 96 -8.96 1.05 3.75
CA ASN A 96 -10.11 1.02 4.65
C ASN A 96 -11.31 1.80 4.10
N THR A 97 -11.08 3.05 3.69
CA THR A 97 -12.14 3.90 3.12
C THR A 97 -12.44 3.55 1.67
N ARG A 98 -11.48 2.89 0.99
CA ARG A 98 -11.47 2.59 -0.45
C ARG A 98 -11.47 3.84 -1.31
N GLN A 99 -10.91 4.93 -0.82
CA GLN A 99 -10.83 6.19 -1.55
C GLN A 99 -9.45 6.36 -2.20
N LEU A 100 -9.46 6.85 -3.44
CA LEU A 100 -8.27 7.27 -4.17
C LEU A 100 -8.24 8.79 -4.17
N HIS A 101 -7.41 9.39 -3.33
CA HIS A 101 -7.24 10.84 -3.24
C HIS A 101 -6.19 11.30 -4.24
N SER A 102 -6.41 12.44 -4.88
CA SER A 102 -5.37 13.10 -5.66
C SER A 102 -4.26 13.59 -4.72
N ARG A 103 -3.00 13.30 -5.05
CA ARG A 103 -1.89 13.82 -4.25
C ARG A 103 -1.70 15.33 -4.42
N SER A 104 -2.08 15.89 -5.57
CA SER A 104 -2.02 17.33 -5.84
C SER A 104 -3.01 18.14 -4.99
N ASN A 105 -4.14 17.51 -4.63
CA ASN A 105 -5.18 18.06 -3.78
C ASN A 105 -5.90 16.93 -3.04
N VAL A 106 -5.46 16.66 -1.82
CA VAL A 106 -5.95 15.53 -0.99
C VAL A 106 -7.43 15.63 -0.61
N SER A 107 -8.05 16.81 -0.79
CA SER A 107 -9.49 16.99 -0.60
C SER A 107 -10.31 16.48 -1.79
N ASN A 108 -9.67 16.12 -2.91
CA ASN A 108 -10.32 15.59 -4.09
C ASN A 108 -10.08 14.07 -4.24
N CYS A 109 -11.16 13.33 -4.45
CA CYS A 109 -11.18 11.89 -4.60
C CYS A 109 -11.65 11.49 -6.00
N LEU A 110 -11.19 10.34 -6.47
CA LEU A 110 -11.72 9.67 -7.64
C LEU A 110 -13.21 9.35 -7.42
N ASP A 111 -14.07 9.86 -8.29
CA ASP A 111 -15.51 9.79 -8.16
C ASP A 111 -16.12 9.31 -9.48
N ALA A 112 -16.95 8.27 -9.42
CA ALA A 112 -17.78 7.85 -10.53
C ALA A 112 -19.20 8.39 -10.33
N TYR A 113 -19.73 9.15 -11.27
CA TYR A 113 -21.07 9.73 -11.15
C TYR A 113 -21.96 9.32 -12.32
N LEU A 114 -23.26 9.23 -12.05
CA LEU A 114 -24.26 8.91 -13.06
C LEU A 114 -24.74 10.19 -13.73
N LYS A 115 -24.72 10.22 -15.07
CA LYS A 115 -25.28 11.30 -15.87
C LYS A 115 -25.90 10.72 -17.14
N ASP A 116 -27.16 11.08 -17.39
CA ASP A 116 -27.92 10.64 -18.56
C ASP A 116 -27.93 9.11 -18.74
N GLY A 117 -28.00 8.37 -17.61
CA GLY A 117 -28.00 6.91 -17.58
C GLY A 117 -26.64 6.24 -17.79
N ASN A 118 -25.55 7.01 -17.94
CA ASN A 118 -24.19 6.50 -18.11
C ASN A 118 -23.31 6.89 -16.92
N TYR A 119 -22.34 6.04 -16.60
CA TYR A 119 -21.32 6.36 -15.60
C TYR A 119 -20.20 7.18 -16.24
N TRP A 120 -19.76 8.20 -15.53
CA TRP A 120 -18.63 9.07 -15.85
C TRP A 120 -17.67 9.09 -14.68
N VAL A 121 -16.42 9.50 -14.91
CA VAL A 121 -15.40 9.59 -13.86
C VAL A 121 -14.73 10.95 -13.87
N HIS A 122 -14.45 11.47 -12.68
CA HIS A 122 -13.76 12.73 -12.45
C HIS A 122 -13.12 12.74 -11.06
N THR A 123 -12.43 13.81 -10.71
CA THR A 123 -12.12 14.08 -9.29
C THR A 123 -13.13 15.05 -8.70
N SER A 124 -13.61 14.78 -7.50
CA SER A 124 -14.58 15.60 -6.76
C SER A 124 -14.23 15.65 -5.27
N LEU A 125 -14.82 16.57 -4.51
CA LEU A 125 -14.57 16.68 -3.07
C LEU A 125 -14.83 15.33 -2.38
N CYS A 126 -13.84 14.88 -1.60
CA CYS A 126 -13.90 13.63 -0.86
C CYS A 126 -15.02 13.63 0.18
N ASP A 127 -15.74 12.52 0.24
CA ASP A 127 -16.76 12.23 1.24
C ASP A 127 -16.78 10.72 1.50
N GLY A 128 -16.27 10.27 2.65
CA GLY A 128 -16.17 8.85 3.00
C GLY A 128 -17.51 8.11 3.07
N ALA A 129 -18.64 8.83 3.18
CA ALA A 129 -19.97 8.24 3.13
C ALA A 129 -20.44 7.93 1.69
N LYS A 130 -19.86 8.60 0.69
CA LYS A 130 -20.25 8.45 -0.71
C LYS A 130 -19.77 7.13 -1.30
N SER A 131 -20.73 6.24 -1.55
CA SER A 131 -20.47 4.95 -2.19
C SER A 131 -19.84 5.06 -3.58
N ASN A 132 -20.04 6.18 -4.26
CA ASN A 132 -19.58 6.42 -5.62
C ASN A 132 -18.12 6.94 -5.71
N GLN A 133 -17.47 7.08 -4.56
CA GLN A 133 -16.03 7.41 -4.43
C GLN A 133 -15.21 6.22 -3.91
N LYS A 134 -15.81 5.03 -3.90
CA LYS A 134 -15.19 3.82 -3.34
C LYS A 134 -14.72 2.91 -4.47
N TRP A 135 -13.46 2.51 -4.40
CA TRP A 135 -12.77 1.74 -5.44
C TRP A 135 -12.02 0.56 -4.82
N HIS A 136 -12.08 -0.59 -5.48
CA HIS A 136 -11.20 -1.71 -5.23
C HIS A 136 -10.02 -1.61 -6.20
N VAL A 137 -8.84 -1.29 -5.67
CA VAL A 137 -7.58 -1.46 -6.39
C VAL A 137 -7.17 -2.93 -6.26
N ASP A 138 -7.32 -3.68 -7.35
CA ASP A 138 -6.90 -5.07 -7.44
C ASP A 138 -5.49 -5.13 -8.02
N PHE A 139 -4.50 -5.21 -7.13
CA PHE A 139 -3.09 -5.28 -7.52
C PHE A 139 -2.75 -6.60 -8.23
N ALA A 140 -3.45 -7.70 -7.93
CA ALA A 140 -3.17 -9.02 -8.51
C ALA A 140 -3.69 -9.15 -9.94
N ASP A 141 -4.85 -8.55 -10.24
CA ASP A 141 -5.45 -8.50 -11.57
C ASP A 141 -5.33 -7.10 -12.20
N HIS A 142 -4.42 -6.25 -11.70
CA HIS A 142 -4.10 -4.91 -12.23
C HIS A 142 -5.32 -4.11 -12.67
N ARG A 143 -6.34 -3.99 -11.81
CA ARG A 143 -7.60 -3.32 -12.18
C ARG A 143 -8.14 -2.44 -11.05
N ILE A 144 -8.64 -1.26 -11.42
CA ILE A 144 -9.32 -0.34 -10.50
C ILE A 144 -10.83 -0.44 -10.75
N LYS A 145 -11.54 -1.09 -9.82
CA LYS A 145 -12.96 -1.46 -9.90
C LYS A 145 -13.80 -0.58 -9.00
N HIS A 146 -14.98 -0.16 -9.44
CA HIS A 146 -15.91 0.53 -8.56
C HIS A 146 -16.45 -0.42 -7.47
N ALA A 147 -16.45 0.01 -6.21
CA ALA A 147 -16.73 -0.89 -5.08
C ALA A 147 -18.21 -1.28 -4.95
N THR A 148 -19.14 -0.43 -5.39
CA THR A 148 -20.59 -0.74 -5.31
C THR A 148 -21.22 -1.10 -6.65
N HIS A 149 -20.49 -0.93 -7.74
CA HIS A 149 -20.92 -1.31 -9.10
C HIS A 149 -19.81 -2.17 -9.72
N PRO A 150 -19.73 -3.47 -9.38
CA PRO A 150 -18.56 -4.30 -9.71
C PRO A 150 -18.26 -4.46 -11.21
N ASN A 151 -19.23 -4.16 -12.07
CA ASN A 151 -19.05 -4.14 -13.52
C ASN A 151 -18.56 -2.79 -14.06
N VAL A 152 -18.24 -1.82 -13.21
CA VAL A 152 -17.70 -0.50 -13.62
C VAL A 152 -16.21 -0.46 -13.29
N CYS A 153 -15.38 -0.32 -14.32
CA CYS A 153 -13.92 -0.33 -14.23
C CYS A 153 -13.30 0.93 -14.83
N LEU A 154 -12.20 1.39 -14.24
CA LEU A 154 -11.42 2.49 -14.79
C LEU A 154 -10.75 2.05 -16.10
N ASP A 155 -10.85 2.87 -17.13
CA ASP A 155 -10.47 2.51 -18.50
C ASP A 155 -9.74 3.70 -19.17
N ALA A 156 -8.53 3.45 -19.68
CA ALA A 156 -7.79 4.45 -20.47
C ALA A 156 -8.40 4.53 -21.87
N ASP A 157 -9.35 5.45 -22.08
CA ASP A 157 -10.17 5.48 -23.30
C ASP A 157 -9.30 5.55 -24.57
N PRO A 158 -9.26 4.47 -25.38
CA PRO A 158 -8.44 4.44 -26.58
C PRO A 158 -9.04 5.27 -27.72
N THR A 159 -10.30 5.72 -27.58
CA THR A 159 -11.04 6.45 -28.61
C THR A 159 -11.04 7.96 -28.38
N ASP A 160 -10.69 8.42 -27.18
CA ASP A 160 -10.58 9.83 -26.88
C ASP A 160 -9.21 10.39 -27.32
N SER A 161 -9.23 11.34 -28.26
CA SER A 161 -8.00 11.96 -28.80
C SER A 161 -7.17 12.76 -27.78
N GLN A 162 -7.73 13.07 -26.62
CA GLN A 162 -7.04 13.73 -25.51
C GLN A 162 -6.54 12.72 -24.48
N HIS A 163 -6.71 11.41 -24.73
CA HIS A 163 -6.33 10.31 -23.85
C HIS A 163 -6.99 10.43 -22.47
N LYS A 164 -8.28 10.78 -22.45
CA LYS A 164 -9.05 10.82 -21.22
C LYS A 164 -9.23 9.41 -20.65
N VAL A 165 -9.35 9.36 -19.33
CA VAL A 165 -9.80 8.14 -18.65
C VAL A 165 -11.32 8.20 -18.54
N GLN A 166 -11.94 7.04 -18.75
CA GLN A 166 -13.36 6.82 -18.60
C GLN A 166 -13.62 5.70 -17.60
N VAL A 167 -14.89 5.36 -17.42
CA VAL A 167 -15.28 4.08 -16.84
C VAL A 167 -16.02 3.25 -17.88
N TRP A 168 -15.80 1.95 -17.86
CA TRP A 168 -16.41 1.02 -18.81
C TRP A 168 -16.81 -0.30 -18.14
N GLU A 169 -17.50 -1.17 -18.87
CA GLU A 169 -17.78 -2.52 -18.41
C GLU A 169 -16.46 -3.27 -18.15
N CYS A 170 -16.34 -3.89 -16.99
CA CYS A 170 -15.16 -4.65 -16.61
C CYS A 170 -14.96 -5.87 -17.53
N HIS A 171 -13.77 -6.00 -18.12
CA HIS A 171 -13.40 -7.13 -18.96
C HIS A 171 -12.02 -7.70 -18.58
N PRO A 172 -11.77 -9.00 -18.88
CA PRO A 172 -10.42 -9.56 -18.87
C PRO A 172 -9.45 -8.77 -19.75
N HIS A 173 -8.17 -8.76 -19.39
CA HIS A 173 -7.14 -7.93 -20.07
C HIS A 173 -6.85 -8.36 -21.52
N ASP A 174 -7.10 -9.62 -21.87
CA ASP A 174 -7.02 -10.12 -23.24
C ASP A 174 -8.17 -9.60 -24.13
N VAL A 175 -9.28 -9.18 -23.52
CA VAL A 175 -10.42 -8.54 -24.20
C VAL A 175 -10.27 -7.02 -24.21
N ASN A 176 -9.93 -6.41 -23.06
CA ASN A 176 -9.76 -4.98 -22.93
C ASN A 176 -8.51 -4.62 -22.11
N LYS A 177 -7.38 -4.51 -22.82
CA LYS A 177 -6.09 -4.10 -22.23
C LYS A 177 -6.08 -2.68 -21.65
N ASN A 178 -7.07 -1.84 -21.96
CA ASN A 178 -7.09 -0.45 -21.49
C ASN A 178 -7.56 -0.33 -20.03
N GLN A 179 -8.00 -1.44 -19.42
CA GLN A 179 -8.37 -1.53 -18.00
C GLN A 179 -7.23 -2.04 -17.12
N TYR A 180 -6.05 -2.26 -17.70
CA TYR A 180 -4.84 -2.61 -16.97
C TYR A 180 -4.25 -1.38 -16.30
N TRP A 181 -4.08 -1.45 -14.98
CA TRP A 181 -3.48 -0.42 -14.14
C TRP A 181 -2.50 -1.07 -13.16
N SER A 182 -1.20 -1.03 -13.47
CA SER A 182 -0.13 -1.42 -12.54
C SER A 182 0.29 -0.26 -11.66
N VAL A 183 1.09 -0.51 -10.62
CA VAL A 183 1.73 0.56 -9.84
C VAL A 183 3.15 0.85 -10.33
N ASN A 184 3.78 1.89 -9.77
CA ASN A 184 5.14 2.28 -10.10
C ASN A 184 6.21 1.28 -9.63
N GLU A 185 5.91 0.46 -8.64
CA GLU A 185 6.82 -0.55 -8.10
C GLU A 185 6.02 -1.79 -7.71
N GLU A 186 6.43 -2.95 -8.23
CA GLU A 186 5.79 -4.24 -7.95
C GLU A 186 6.85 -5.27 -7.60
N THR A 187 6.64 -5.97 -6.48
CA THR A 187 7.41 -7.15 -6.10
C THR A 187 6.93 -8.36 -6.90
N VAL A 188 7.84 -8.97 -7.65
CA VAL A 188 7.54 -10.06 -8.58
C VAL A 188 8.49 -11.24 -8.40
N HIS A 189 8.08 -12.39 -8.92
CA HIS A 189 8.92 -13.58 -9.03
C HIS A 189 9.20 -13.89 -10.50
N PHE A 190 10.48 -13.90 -10.91
CA PHE A 190 10.86 -14.35 -12.24
C PHE A 190 10.97 -15.87 -12.26
N LYS A 191 10.20 -16.55 -13.12
CA LYS A 191 10.13 -18.01 -13.14
C LYS A 191 10.42 -18.58 -14.52
N ARG A 192 11.25 -19.63 -14.57
CA ARG A 192 11.52 -20.43 -15.78
C ARG A 192 11.56 -21.92 -15.42
N ASN A 193 10.76 -22.74 -16.11
CA ASN A 193 10.73 -24.20 -15.90
C ASN A 193 10.56 -24.63 -14.43
N ASN A 194 9.69 -23.93 -13.68
CA ASN A 194 9.49 -24.12 -12.24
C ASN A 194 10.64 -23.71 -11.30
N LEU A 195 11.68 -23.08 -11.84
CA LEU A 195 12.75 -22.47 -11.07
C LEU A 195 12.53 -20.96 -10.98
N TYR A 196 12.95 -20.37 -9.88
CA TYR A 196 12.82 -18.95 -9.52
C TYR A 196 14.18 -18.28 -9.64
N LEU A 197 14.22 -17.10 -10.25
CA LEU A 197 15.43 -16.28 -10.25
C LEU A 197 15.72 -15.91 -8.80
N THR A 198 16.89 -16.31 -8.32
CA THR A 198 17.27 -16.25 -6.92
C THR A 198 18.57 -15.46 -6.81
N ASN A 199 18.61 -14.50 -5.90
CA ASN A 199 19.85 -13.90 -5.42
C ASN A 199 20.52 -14.92 -4.49
N THR A 200 21.65 -15.48 -4.92
CA THR A 200 22.33 -16.58 -4.23
C THR A 200 23.56 -16.15 -3.43
N ALA A 201 23.95 -14.87 -3.52
CA ALA A 201 25.09 -14.34 -2.80
C ALA A 201 24.84 -12.90 -2.36
N HIS A 202 24.77 -12.69 -1.05
CA HIS A 202 24.58 -11.37 -0.45
C HIS A 202 25.92 -10.64 -0.33
N GLY A 203 26.03 -9.45 -0.93
CA GLY A 203 27.25 -8.63 -0.87
C GLY A 203 27.34 -7.60 -2.01
N TYR A 204 28.48 -6.93 -2.14
CA TYR A 204 28.68 -5.89 -3.18
C TYR A 204 28.69 -6.43 -4.63
N THR A 205 28.72 -7.75 -4.79
CA THR A 205 28.63 -8.46 -6.06
C THR A 205 27.78 -9.70 -5.80
N GLY A 206 26.54 -9.72 -6.32
CA GLY A 206 25.63 -10.85 -6.18
C GLY A 206 25.72 -11.80 -7.36
N ASP A 207 25.63 -13.10 -7.07
CA ASP A 207 25.42 -14.14 -8.08
C ASP A 207 23.93 -14.46 -8.15
N ILE A 208 23.38 -14.55 -9.36
CA ILE A 208 21.98 -14.91 -9.60
C ILE A 208 21.89 -16.27 -10.30
N SER A 209 20.96 -17.10 -9.87
CA SER A 209 20.68 -18.39 -10.51
C SER A 209 19.19 -18.70 -10.52
N PHE A 210 18.78 -19.71 -11.30
CA PHE A 210 17.41 -20.22 -11.25
C PHE A 210 17.37 -21.43 -10.31
N GLU A 211 16.77 -21.28 -9.13
CA GLU A 211 16.69 -22.32 -8.10
C GLU A 211 15.26 -22.81 -7.88
N TRP A 212 15.10 -23.93 -7.18
CA TRP A 212 13.78 -24.34 -6.71
C TRP A 212 13.21 -23.32 -5.72
N LEU A 213 11.89 -23.34 -5.55
CA LEU A 213 11.24 -22.55 -4.50
C LEU A 213 11.90 -22.88 -3.16
N LEU A 214 12.48 -21.86 -2.52
CA LEU A 214 13.14 -22.01 -1.24
C LEU A 214 12.11 -22.22 -0.12
N ARG A 215 12.54 -22.78 1.00
CA ARG A 215 11.65 -23.07 2.13
C ARG A 215 11.68 -21.91 3.12
N GLU A 216 10.55 -21.64 3.75
CA GLU A 216 10.47 -20.69 4.86
C GLU A 216 11.18 -21.25 6.12
N ASP A 217 12.51 -21.32 6.13
CA ASP A 217 13.27 -21.60 7.36
C ASP A 217 14.51 -20.71 7.53
N GLU A 218 14.39 -19.77 8.47
CA GLU A 218 15.45 -18.97 9.12
C GLU A 218 16.46 -18.25 8.19
N GLY A 219 16.02 -17.10 7.67
CA GLY A 219 16.90 -15.96 7.43
C GLY A 219 17.02 -15.47 5.99
N HIS A 220 15.91 -15.05 5.36
CA HIS A 220 15.83 -14.31 4.07
C HIS A 220 15.47 -15.10 2.79
N GLN A 221 15.21 -16.41 2.89
CA GLN A 221 15.01 -17.29 1.73
C GLN A 221 13.90 -16.90 0.71
N GLU A 222 12.81 -16.24 1.12
CA GLU A 222 11.77 -15.81 0.17
C GLU A 222 12.16 -14.53 -0.58
N ARG A 223 12.77 -13.56 0.13
CA ARG A 223 13.16 -12.27 -0.45
C ARG A 223 14.29 -12.40 -1.46
N ASP A 224 15.07 -13.48 -1.36
CA ASP A 224 16.06 -13.87 -2.35
C ASP A 224 15.43 -14.18 -3.71
N GLN A 225 14.15 -14.57 -3.73
CA GLN A 225 13.39 -14.92 -4.93
C GLN A 225 12.37 -13.83 -5.32
N GLU A 226 12.33 -12.73 -4.57
CA GLU A 226 11.50 -11.56 -4.79
C GLU A 226 12.32 -10.44 -5.43
N TRP A 227 11.71 -9.80 -6.42
CA TRP A 227 12.35 -8.77 -7.22
C TRP A 227 11.41 -7.60 -7.42
N ASP A 228 11.84 -6.42 -7.02
CA ASP A 228 11.08 -5.20 -7.22
C ASP A 228 11.34 -4.62 -8.61
N TYR A 229 10.32 -4.64 -9.46
CA TYR A 229 10.34 -3.93 -10.72
C TYR A 229 9.82 -2.51 -10.53
N ASN A 230 10.72 -1.54 -10.68
CA ASN A 230 10.39 -0.13 -10.66
C ASN A 230 10.20 0.40 -12.09
N ARG A 231 8.98 0.85 -12.40
CA ARG A 231 8.58 1.34 -13.72
C ARG A 231 9.10 2.74 -14.05
N ASP A 232 9.43 3.54 -13.04
CA ASP A 232 9.94 4.90 -13.24
C ASP A 232 11.38 4.91 -13.73
N PHE A 233 12.19 3.97 -13.25
CA PHE A 233 13.61 3.83 -13.62
C PHE A 233 13.86 2.66 -14.57
N HIS A 234 12.85 1.82 -14.82
CA HIS A 234 12.94 0.55 -15.53
C HIS A 234 14.05 -0.34 -14.95
N GLN A 235 14.10 -0.41 -13.62
CA GLN A 235 15.07 -1.19 -12.88
C GLN A 235 14.39 -2.36 -12.19
N VAL A 236 15.10 -3.47 -12.11
CA VAL A 236 14.71 -4.64 -11.32
C VAL A 236 15.71 -4.71 -10.17
N ARG A 237 15.24 -4.69 -8.92
CA ARG A 237 16.07 -4.77 -7.72
C ARG A 237 15.75 -6.05 -6.96
N SER A 238 16.74 -6.65 -6.33
CA SER A 238 16.51 -7.74 -5.37
C SER A 238 15.79 -7.16 -4.15
N ASP A 239 14.69 -7.77 -3.71
CA ASP A 239 13.98 -7.33 -2.50
C ASP A 239 14.84 -7.57 -1.24
N ASP A 240 15.68 -8.61 -1.25
CA ASP A 240 16.54 -8.91 -0.10
C ASP A 240 17.59 -7.83 0.23
N ASP A 241 18.33 -7.35 -0.79
CA ASP A 241 19.53 -6.51 -0.60
C ASP A 241 19.53 -5.19 -1.41
N ASP A 242 18.43 -4.86 -2.10
CA ASP A 242 18.22 -3.64 -2.89
C ASP A 242 19.13 -3.47 -4.12
N TYR A 243 19.97 -4.46 -4.46
CA TYR A 243 20.87 -4.36 -5.61
C TYR A 243 20.13 -4.58 -6.93
N CYS A 244 20.53 -3.84 -7.96
CA CYS A 244 19.95 -3.94 -9.30
C CYS A 244 20.42 -5.21 -10.03
N LEU A 245 19.51 -5.82 -10.78
CA LEU A 245 19.84 -6.79 -11.81
C LEU A 245 20.72 -6.12 -12.88
N ASP A 246 21.96 -6.56 -13.00
CA ASP A 246 22.96 -5.99 -13.90
C ASP A 246 23.38 -6.96 -15.01
N ALA A 247 23.67 -6.42 -16.19
CA ALA A 247 24.34 -7.16 -17.24
C ALA A 247 25.81 -6.73 -17.24
N TYR A 248 26.69 -7.64 -16.81
CA TYR A 248 28.13 -7.38 -16.71
C TYR A 248 28.68 -6.71 -17.98
N GLN A 249 29.26 -5.52 -17.82
CA GLN A 249 29.97 -4.80 -18.86
C GLN A 249 31.49 -4.87 -18.62
N PRO A 250 32.23 -5.71 -19.37
CA PRO A 250 33.68 -5.63 -19.38
C PRO A 250 34.08 -4.38 -20.15
N TRP A 251 34.58 -3.36 -19.45
CA TRP A 251 35.24 -2.21 -20.08
C TRP A 251 36.46 -2.65 -20.91
#